data_AF-A0A2V7ZB70-F1
#
_entry.id   AF-A0A2V7ZB70-F1
#
_cell.length_a   1.000
_cell.length_b   1.000
_cell.length_c   1.000
_cell.angle_alpha   90.00
_cell.angle_beta   90.00
_cell.angle_gamma   90.00
#
_symmetry.space_group_name_H-M   'P 1'
#
loop_
_entity.id
_entity.type
_entity.pdbx_description
1 polymer ?
#
loop_
_entity_poly.entity_id
_entity_poly.type
_entity_poly.pdbx_seq_one_letter_code
_entity_poly.pdbx_strand_id
1 'polypeptide(L)'
;YDGTGIAAPQVFTPLRVFLYEVNPETRQRKEMSVPLTALFNATYEPAGPETEDDSEGCLSVPFLWGGVVPRYESIRVRALDRAGKSVAFEASGYHARVLQHEIDHLDGLVYLDRMPDMKSLSYTVKFG
;
A
#
# COMPACT_ATOMS: atom_id res chain seq x y z
N TYR A 1 6.11 11.68 9.58
CA TYR A 1 6.07 10.66 8.53
C TYR A 1 4.70 10.76 7.91
N ASP A 2 4.61 11.28 6.68
CA ASP A 2 3.33 11.43 5.99
C ASP A 2 3.10 10.15 5.18
N GLY A 3 2.59 9.11 5.85
CA GLY A 3 2.25 7.84 5.22
C GLY A 3 0.88 7.93 4.52
N THR A 4 0.75 7.31 3.36
CA THR A 4 -0.52 7.27 2.59
C THR A 4 -1.48 6.18 3.06
N GLY A 5 -1.06 5.35 4.02
CA GLY A 5 -1.89 4.32 4.64
C GLY A 5 -1.35 3.86 6.00
N ILE A 6 -2.23 3.24 6.78
CA ILE A 6 -1.91 2.55 8.03
C ILE A 6 -2.88 1.39 8.28
N ALA A 7 -2.33 0.20 8.50
CA ALA A 7 -3.06 -1.00 8.85
C ALA A 7 -3.10 -1.23 10.37
N ALA A 8 -4.22 -1.77 10.87
CA ALA A 8 -4.39 -2.08 12.30
C ALA A 8 -3.26 -2.94 12.91
N PRO A 9 -2.67 -3.94 12.20
CA PRO A 9 -1.52 -4.67 12.72
C PRO A 9 -0.31 -3.79 13.05
N GLN A 10 -0.11 -2.67 12.36
CA GLN A 10 1.00 -1.72 12.62
C GLN A 10 0.85 -1.01 13.96
N VAL A 11 -0.37 -0.98 14.52
CA VAL A 11 -0.68 -0.44 15.85
C VAL A 11 -1.13 -1.53 16.82
N PHE A 12 -0.57 -2.74 16.65
CA PHE A 12 -0.75 -3.90 17.55
C PHE A 12 -2.19 -4.39 17.68
N THR A 13 -3.05 -4.11 16.69
CA THR A 13 -4.43 -4.53 16.69
C THR A 13 -4.63 -5.64 15.64
N PRO A 14 -4.95 -6.89 16.03
CA PRO A 14 -5.01 -8.03 15.11
C PRO A 14 -6.35 -8.08 14.34
N LEU A 15 -6.75 -6.96 13.75
CA LEU A 15 -7.94 -6.84 12.90
C LEU A 15 -7.51 -6.65 11.45
N ARG A 16 -8.27 -7.24 10.53
CA ARG A 16 -8.06 -7.06 9.09
C ARG A 16 -8.69 -5.74 8.62
N VAL A 17 -8.09 -4.62 9.01
CA VAL A 17 -8.55 -3.28 8.62
C VAL A 17 -7.35 -2.36 8.37
N PHE A 18 -7.47 -1.49 7.38
CA PHE A 18 -6.54 -0.38 7.18
C PHE A 18 -7.29 0.89 6.79
N LEU A 19 -6.61 2.02 7.02
CA LEU A 19 -6.99 3.35 6.60
C LEU A 19 -6.00 3.79 5.52
N TYR A 20 -6.47 4.46 4.49
CA TYR A 20 -5.60 5.02 3.46
C TYR A 20 -6.21 6.27 2.84
N GLU A 21 -5.35 7.09 2.24
CA GLU A 21 -5.73 8.23 1.41
C GLU A 21 -4.78 8.34 0.21
N VAL A 22 -5.30 8.85 -0.91
CA VAL A 22 -4.50 9.14 -2.10
C VAL A 22 -4.70 10.61 -2.42
N ASN A 23 -3.67 11.41 -2.20
CA ASN A 23 -3.68 12.83 -2.52
C ASN A 23 -2.88 13.06 -3.82
N PRO A 24 -3.47 13.64 -4.89
CA PRO A 24 -2.76 13.88 -6.15
C PRO A 24 -1.56 14.84 -6.01
N GLU A 25 -1.52 15.66 -4.96
CA GLU A 25 -0.36 16.50 -4.66
C GLU A 25 0.82 15.69 -4.11
N THR A 26 0.54 14.56 -3.46
CA THR A 26 1.58 13.63 -3.00
C THR A 26 2.14 12.89 -4.21
N ARG A 27 3.44 13.08 -4.50
CA ARG A 27 4.19 12.54 -5.65
C ARG A 27 3.92 13.16 -7.04
N GLN A 28 3.17 14.26 -7.16
CA GLN A 28 2.88 14.93 -8.45
C GLN A 28 2.32 13.98 -9.54
N ARG A 29 1.68 12.88 -9.13
CA ARG A 29 1.03 11.95 -10.06
C ARG A 29 -0.37 12.48 -10.35
N LYS A 30 -0.75 12.56 -11.64
CA LYS A 30 -2.11 12.93 -12.07
C LYS A 30 -3.08 11.78 -11.81
N GLU A 31 -3.24 11.42 -10.54
CA GLU A 31 -4.11 10.34 -10.11
C GLU A 31 -5.41 10.87 -9.49
N MET A 32 -6.39 9.98 -9.39
CA MET A 32 -7.64 10.27 -8.72
C MET A 32 -7.37 10.49 -7.22
N SER A 33 -7.94 11.56 -6.66
CA SER A 33 -7.90 11.73 -5.21
C SER A 33 -8.84 10.72 -4.56
N VAL A 34 -8.31 10.00 -3.57
CA VAL A 34 -9.09 9.13 -2.69
C VAL A 34 -9.10 9.77 -1.30
N PRO A 35 -10.28 10.16 -0.77
CA PRO A 35 -10.35 10.70 0.58
C PRO A 35 -9.99 9.61 1.60
N LEU A 36 -9.71 10.00 2.84
CA LEU A 36 -9.45 9.06 3.93
C LEU A 36 -10.54 7.98 4.01
N THR A 37 -10.15 6.75 3.67
CA THR A 37 -11.04 5.60 3.48
C THR A 37 -10.58 4.46 4.37
N ALA A 38 -11.54 3.77 5.01
CA ALA A 38 -11.29 2.57 5.79
C ALA A 38 -11.86 1.35 5.06
N LEU A 39 -11.05 0.31 4.88
CA LEU A 39 -11.47 -0.96 4.29
C LEU A 39 -11.23 -2.10 5.27
N PHE A 40 -12.22 -2.98 5.38
CA PHE A 40 -12.21 -4.13 6.28
C PHE A 40 -12.23 -5.42 5.47
N ASN A 41 -11.52 -6.44 5.95
CA ASN A 41 -11.40 -7.76 5.30
C ASN A 41 -11.06 -7.66 3.81
N ALA A 42 -10.23 -6.67 3.46
CA ALA A 42 -9.88 -6.41 2.08
C ALA A 42 -9.04 -7.56 1.50
N THR A 43 -9.34 -7.89 0.25
CA THR A 43 -8.57 -8.80 -0.61
C THR A 43 -8.53 -8.22 -2.01
N TYR A 44 -7.59 -8.66 -2.83
CA TYR A 44 -7.51 -8.26 -4.23
C TYR A 44 -7.20 -9.42 -5.15
N GLU A 45 -7.50 -9.25 -6.42
CA GLU A 45 -7.03 -10.08 -7.52
C GLU A 45 -6.45 -9.20 -8.64
N PRO A 46 -5.44 -9.66 -9.39
CA PRO A 46 -4.91 -8.91 -10.53
C PRO A 46 -5.99 -8.66 -11.59
N ALA A 47 -6.06 -7.43 -12.09
CA ALA A 47 -6.92 -7.05 -13.22
C ALA A 47 -6.13 -6.99 -14.54
N GLY A 48 -5.07 -7.80 -14.65
CA GLY A 48 -4.16 -7.86 -15.78
C GLY A 48 -2.84 -8.51 -15.35
N PRO A 49 -1.96 -8.88 -16.30
CA PRO A 49 -0.64 -9.45 -15.99
C PRO A 49 0.41 -8.38 -15.68
N GLU A 50 0.16 -7.12 -16.06
CA GLU A 50 1.15 -6.04 -15.99
C GLU A 50 1.50 -5.68 -14.54
N THR A 51 2.78 -5.40 -14.34
CA THR A 51 3.35 -4.98 -13.07
C THR A 51 4.17 -3.70 -13.23
N GLU A 52 4.07 -2.80 -12.25
CA GLU A 52 4.89 -1.59 -12.17
C GLU A 52 5.91 -1.74 -11.03
N ASP A 53 7.16 -1.36 -11.30
CA ASP A 53 8.22 -1.23 -10.31
C ASP A 53 8.24 0.22 -9.78
N ASP A 54 8.11 0.40 -8.47
CA ASP A 54 8.31 1.70 -7.82
C ASP A 54 8.88 1.50 -6.41
N SER A 55 9.48 2.56 -5.91
CA SER A 55 10.01 2.66 -4.56
C SER A 55 8.92 2.78 -3.50
N GLU A 56 9.01 1.90 -2.50
CA GLU A 56 8.17 1.90 -1.30
C GLU A 56 8.99 2.24 -0.04
N GLY A 57 8.25 2.62 0.98
CA GLY A 57 8.70 2.69 2.36
C GLY A 57 7.52 2.39 3.27
N CYS A 58 7.78 2.18 4.57
CA CYS A 58 6.76 1.75 5.50
C CYS A 58 7.00 2.33 6.89
N LEU A 59 5.93 2.76 7.57
CA LEU A 59 6.00 3.27 8.95
C LEU A 59 6.50 2.21 9.94
N SER A 60 6.25 0.93 9.67
CA SER A 60 6.72 -0.20 10.48
C SER A 60 8.20 -0.55 10.27
N VAL A 61 8.83 -0.01 9.21
CA VAL A 61 10.23 -0.25 8.88
C VAL A 61 10.96 1.10 8.81
N PRO A 62 11.12 1.79 9.96
CA PRO A 62 11.70 3.12 9.98
C PRO A 62 13.15 3.09 9.51
N PHE A 63 13.60 4.22 8.95
CA PHE A 63 14.96 4.47 8.43
C PHE A 63 15.36 3.71 7.18
N LEU A 64 14.62 2.67 6.78
CA LEU A 64 14.80 2.01 5.49
C LEU A 64 13.79 2.58 4.48
N TRP A 65 14.27 2.89 3.28
CA TRP A 65 13.47 3.49 2.22
C TRP A 65 13.99 3.08 0.84
N GLY A 66 13.15 3.25 -0.18
CA GLY A 66 13.61 3.23 -1.57
C GLY A 66 13.70 1.83 -2.17
N GLY A 67 13.29 0.81 -1.42
CA GLY A 67 13.21 -0.55 -1.96
C GLY A 67 12.20 -0.59 -3.10
N VAL A 68 12.67 -1.00 -4.27
CA VAL A 68 11.85 -1.16 -5.48
C VAL A 68 11.06 -2.45 -5.34
N VAL A 69 9.74 -2.34 -5.44
CA VAL A 69 8.81 -3.45 -5.28
C VAL A 69 7.92 -3.56 -6.53
N PRO A 70 7.88 -4.73 -7.20
CA PRO A 70 6.92 -5.00 -8.25
C PRO A 70 5.51 -5.12 -7.66
N ARG A 71 4.56 -4.38 -8.21
CA ARG A 71 3.13 -4.47 -7.85
C ARG A 71 2.31 -4.63 -9.11
N TYR A 72 1.16 -5.30 -9.01
CA TYR A 72 0.22 -5.32 -10.13
C TYR A 72 -0.23 -3.90 -10.45
N GLU A 73 -0.18 -3.52 -11.72
CA GLU A 73 -0.53 -2.17 -12.13
C GLU A 73 -2.04 -1.93 -12.03
N SER A 74 -2.84 -2.99 -12.08
CA SER A 74 -4.29 -2.92 -11.88
C SER A 74 -4.80 -4.12 -11.10
N ILE A 75 -5.72 -3.88 -10.17
CA ILE A 75 -6.30 -4.89 -9.29
C ILE A 75 -7.82 -4.69 -9.15
N ARG A 76 -8.55 -5.78 -8.89
CA ARG A 76 -9.93 -5.72 -8.39
C ARG A 76 -9.93 -5.96 -6.89
N VAL A 77 -10.40 -4.99 -6.12
CA VAL A 77 -10.51 -5.08 -4.66
C VAL A 77 -11.89 -5.54 -4.26
N ARG A 78 -11.96 -6.41 -3.25
CA ARG A 78 -13.18 -6.75 -2.51
C ARG A 78 -12.95 -6.50 -1.02
N ALA A 79 -13.86 -5.76 -0.39
CA ALA A 79 -13.77 -5.41 1.03
C ALA A 79 -15.16 -5.13 1.63
N LEU A 80 -15.20 -4.79 2.91
CA LEU A 80 -16.33 -4.16 3.57
C LEU A 80 -15.99 -2.70 3.90
N ASP A 81 -16.98 -1.82 3.85
CA ASP A 81 -16.87 -0.45 4.35
C ASP A 81 -17.11 -0.36 5.87
N ARG A 82 -17.06 0.87 6.40
CA ARG A 82 -17.29 1.15 7.83
C ARG A 82 -18.69 0.79 8.35
N ALA A 83 -19.67 0.65 7.46
CA ALA A 83 -21.03 0.23 7.79
C ALA A 83 -21.20 -1.29 7.65
N GLY A 84 -20.14 -2.03 7.29
CA GLY A 84 -20.18 -3.47 7.05
C GLY A 84 -20.78 -3.84 5.69
N LYS A 85 -20.97 -2.87 4.78
CA LYS A 85 -21.49 -3.13 3.45
C LYS A 85 -20.37 -3.58 2.52
N SER A 86 -20.64 -4.61 1.72
CA SER A 86 -19.69 -5.07 0.69
C SER A 86 -19.42 -3.99 -0.36
N VAL A 87 -18.14 -3.78 -0.64
CA VAL A 87 -17.65 -2.91 -1.71
C VAL A 87 -16.72 -3.70 -2.63
N ALA A 88 -16.81 -3.43 -3.93
CA ALA A 88 -15.92 -3.98 -4.95
C ALA A 88 -15.63 -2.90 -5.99
N PHE A 89 -14.36 -2.72 -6.34
CA PHE A 89 -13.92 -1.70 -7.28
C PHE A 89 -12.58 -2.08 -7.90
N GLU A 90 -12.28 -1.50 -9.07
CA GLU A 90 -10.96 -1.61 -9.68
C GLU A 90 -10.10 -0.41 -9.25
N ALA A 91 -8.81 -0.67 -9.01
CA ALA A 91 -7.82 0.36 -8.75
C ALA A 91 -6.61 0.12 -9.66
N SER A 92 -5.94 1.19 -10.04
CA SER A 92 -4.74 1.14 -10.89
C SER A 92 -3.67 2.12 -10.41
N GLY A 93 -2.45 1.97 -10.95
CA GLY A 93 -1.33 2.87 -10.66
C GLY A 93 -0.97 2.95 -9.17
N TYR A 94 -0.72 4.15 -8.66
CA TYR A 94 -0.33 4.34 -7.27
C TYR A 94 -1.46 4.00 -6.28
N HIS A 95 -2.73 4.22 -6.63
CA HIS A 95 -3.85 3.73 -5.81
C HIS A 95 -3.81 2.20 -5.64
N ALA A 96 -3.58 1.44 -6.72
CA ALA A 96 -3.42 -0.02 -6.63
C ALA A 96 -2.21 -0.42 -5.78
N ARG A 97 -1.10 0.33 -5.87
CA ARG A 97 0.10 0.08 -5.06
C ARG A 97 -0.16 0.26 -3.57
N VAL A 98 -0.79 1.37 -3.16
CA VAL A 98 -1.14 1.63 -1.77
C VAL A 98 -2.02 0.52 -1.22
N LEU A 99 -3.05 0.10 -1.97
CA LEU A 99 -3.93 -0.99 -1.56
C LEU A 99 -3.19 -2.32 -1.39
N GLN A 100 -2.30 -2.70 -2.32
CA GLN A 100 -1.50 -3.91 -2.20
C GLN A 100 -0.58 -3.87 -0.97
N HIS A 101 0.03 -2.71 -0.69
CA HIS A 101 0.87 -2.51 0.49
C HIS A 101 0.09 -2.66 1.80
N GLU A 102 -1.07 -2.00 1.92
CA GLU A 102 -1.87 -2.07 3.13
C GLU A 102 -2.51 -3.46 3.33
N ILE A 103 -2.86 -4.15 2.24
CA ILE A 103 -3.36 -5.54 2.29
C ILE A 103 -2.25 -6.50 2.75
N ASP A 104 -1.01 -6.31 2.29
CA ASP A 104 0.15 -7.09 2.77
C ASP A 104 0.29 -7.02 4.30
N HIS A 105 0.08 -5.85 4.90
CA HIS A 105 0.10 -5.71 6.35
C HIS A 105 -0.99 -6.54 7.06
N LEU A 106 -2.15 -6.73 6.43
CA LEU A 106 -3.20 -7.60 6.99
C LEU A 106 -2.78 -9.08 7.03
N ASP A 107 -1.81 -9.45 6.19
CA ASP A 107 -1.25 -10.79 6.07
C ASP A 107 0.12 -10.91 6.78
N GLY A 108 0.52 -9.87 7.52
CA GLY A 108 1.78 -9.86 8.29
C GLY A 108 3.03 -9.64 7.45
N LEU A 109 2.88 -9.16 6.21
CA LEU A 109 3.97 -8.86 5.29
C LEU A 109 4.31 -7.36 5.32
N VAL A 110 5.55 -7.05 4.96
CA VAL A 110 6.04 -5.70 4.69
C VAL A 110 6.64 -5.64 3.28
N TYR A 111 6.88 -4.43 2.77
CA TYR A 111 7.41 -4.25 1.41
C TYR A 111 8.75 -4.97 1.16
N LEU A 112 9.58 -5.16 2.20
CA LEU A 112 10.83 -5.91 2.12
C LEU A 112 10.61 -7.36 1.67
N ASP A 113 9.51 -7.99 2.07
CA ASP A 113 9.16 -9.37 1.69
C ASP A 113 8.79 -9.50 0.20
N ARG A 114 8.48 -8.36 -0.45
CA ARG A 114 8.11 -8.29 -1.87
C ARG A 114 9.25 -7.82 -2.77
N MET A 115 10.38 -7.39 -2.20
CA MET A 115 11.54 -6.93 -2.99
C MET A 115 12.19 -8.12 -3.73
N PRO A 116 12.49 -7.99 -5.04
CA PRO A 116 13.14 -9.06 -5.79
C PRO A 116 14.62 -9.22 -5.41
N ASP A 117 15.28 -8.12 -5.05
CA ASP A 117 16.59 -8.08 -4.42
C ASP A 117 16.75 -6.82 -3.56
N MET A 118 17.83 -6.77 -2.77
CA MET A 118 18.06 -5.70 -1.79
C MET A 118 18.89 -4.53 -2.36
N LYS A 119 19.19 -4.48 -3.66
CA LYS A 119 20.13 -3.48 -4.23
C LYS A 119 19.59 -2.05 -4.20
N SER A 120 18.26 -1.91 -4.27
CA SER A 120 17.58 -0.61 -4.22
C SER A 120 17.37 -0.08 -2.79
N LEU A 121 17.54 -0.94 -1.78
CA LEU A 121 17.30 -0.56 -0.40
C LEU A 121 18.33 0.46 0.08
N SER A 122 17.87 1.55 0.66
CA SER A 122 18.72 2.61 1.20
C SER A 122 18.26 3.05 2.58
N TYR A 123 19.13 3.76 3.30
CA TYR A 123 18.78 4.41 4.55
C TYR A 123 18.29 5.84 4.29
N THR A 124 17.24 6.28 5.00
CA THR A 124 16.74 7.66 4.94
C THR A 124 17.73 8.66 5.55
N VAL A 125 18.60 8.19 6.46
CA VAL A 125 19.65 9.00 7.05
C VAL A 125 20.89 8.92 6.16
N LYS A 126 21.26 10.04 5.52
CA LYS A 126 22.59 10.18 4.95
C LYS A 126 23.57 10.33 6.12
N PHE A 127 24.36 9.31 6.40
CA PHE A 127 25.54 9.49 7.24
C PHE A 127 26.52 10.38 6.47
N GLY A 128 26.70 11.60 6.99
CA GLY A 128 27.74 12.53 6.53
C GLY A 128 29.08 12.21 7.17
#